data_AF-A0A9X1B2T8-F1
#
_entry.id   AF-A0A9X1B2T8-F1
#
_cell.length_a   1.000
_cell.length_b   1.000
_cell.length_c   1.000
_cell.angle_alpha   90.00
_cell.angle_beta   90.00
_cell.angle_gamma   90.00
#
_symmetry.space_group_name_H-M   'P 1'
#
loop_
_entity.id
_entity.type
_entity.pdbx_description
1 polymer ?
#
loop_
_entity_poly.entity_id
_entity_poly.type
_entity_poly.pdbx_seq_one_letter_code
_entity_poly.pdbx_strand_id
1 'polypeptide(L)' 'MMTPKQTHTLWHLRRQGLQFEAEKAEQAWSRGREFLPEQRAPLKRETRELIDQCNWELVPEVA' A
#
# COMPACT_ATOMS: atom_id res chain seq x y z
N MET A 1 0.55 -11.82 -6.44
CA MET A 1 1.49 -11.03 -7.29
C MET A 1 1.11 -9.57 -7.12
N MET A 2 2.08 -8.67 -6.95
CA MET A 2 1.78 -7.25 -6.72
C MET A 2 1.54 -6.51 -8.04
N THR A 3 0.64 -5.53 -8.04
CA THR A 3 0.40 -4.66 -9.21
C THR A 3 1.52 -3.63 -9.37
N PRO A 4 1.75 -3.08 -10.57
CA PRO A 4 2.71 -1.98 -10.76
C PRO A 4 2.44 -0.77 -9.85
N LYS A 5 1.17 -0.47 -9.57
CA LYS A 5 0.78 0.62 -8.64
C LYS A 5 1.17 0.31 -7.19
N GLN A 6 0.98 -0.92 -6.74
CA GLN A 6 1.44 -1.34 -5.41
C GLN A 6 2.95 -1.22 -5.29
N THR A 7 3.71 -1.67 -6.30
CA THR A 7 5.17 -1.51 -6.34
C THR A 7 5.60 -0.03 -6.34
N HIS A 8 4.91 0.82 -7.09
CA HIS A 8 5.15 2.27 -7.09
C HIS A 8 4.86 2.89 -5.72
N THR A 9 3.78 2.48 -5.06
CA THR A 9 3.42 2.96 -3.72
C THR A 9 4.45 2.54 -2.67
N LEU A 10 4.99 1.32 -2.76
CA LEU A 10 6.12 0.88 -1.92
C LEU A 10 7.36 1.79 -2.10
N TRP A 11 7.66 2.19 -3.33
CA TRP A 11 8.77 3.11 -3.59
C TRP A 11 8.56 4.47 -2.91
N HIS A 12 7.33 5.02 -2.96
CA HIS A 12 7.00 6.28 -2.28
C HIS A 12 7.12 6.18 -0.76
N LEU A 13 6.70 5.06 -0.16
CA LEU A 13 6.85 4.82 1.28
C LEU A 13 8.34 4.77 1.66
N ARG A 14 9.14 3.98 0.94
CA ARG A 14 10.59 3.84 1.18
C ARG A 14 11.32 5.19 1.00
N ARG A 15 10.97 5.97 -0.02
CA ARG A 15 11.55 7.31 -0.28
C ARG A 15 11.25 8.32 0.84
N GLN A 16 10.14 8.14 1.57
CA GLN A 16 9.76 8.99 2.68
C GLN A 16 10.36 8.55 4.03
N GLY A 17 11.17 7.48 4.06
CA GLY A 17 11.70 6.94 5.31
C GLY A 17 10.69 6.09 6.09
N LEU A 18 9.63 5.59 5.42
CA LEU A 18 8.58 4.77 6.00
C LEU A 18 8.79 3.29 5.65
N GLN A 19 9.98 2.77 5.99
CA GLN A 19 10.38 1.40 5.68
C GLN A 19 9.45 0.37 6.33
N PHE A 20 9.04 0.61 7.58
CA PHE A 20 8.17 -0.30 8.32
C PHE A 20 6.78 -0.41 7.68
N GLU A 21 6.20 0.70 7.25
CA GLU A 21 4.94 0.74 6.52
C GLU A 21 5.08 0.06 5.16
N ALA A 22 6.21 0.26 4.47
CA ALA A 22 6.47 -0.40 3.19
C ALA A 22 6.54 -1.92 3.33
N GLU A 23 7.22 -2.44 4.36
CA GLU A 23 7.29 -3.89 4.62
C GLU A 23 5.91 -4.48 4.94
N LYS A 24 5.13 -3.80 5.78
CA LYS A 24 3.75 -4.21 6.08
C LYS A 24 2.87 -4.22 4.82
N ALA A 25 2.97 -3.18 3.99
CA ALA A 25 2.21 -3.07 2.76
C ALA A 25 2.57 -4.17 1.76
N GLU A 26 3.87 -4.43 1.57
CA GLU A 26 4.39 -5.50 0.71
C GLU A 26 3.89 -6.88 1.17
N GLN A 27 3.92 -7.13 2.48
CA GLN A 27 3.45 -8.39 3.04
C GLN A 27 1.93 -8.57 2.90
N ALA A 28 1.15 -7.49 3.04
CA ALA A 28 -0.29 -7.53 2.87
C ALA A 28 -0.67 -7.76 1.40
N TRP A 29 -0.15 -6.93 0.49
CA TRP A 29 -0.48 -6.96 -0.93
C TRP A 29 0.01 -8.23 -1.63
N SER A 30 1.19 -8.76 -1.26
CA SER A 30 1.67 -10.04 -1.79
C SER A 30 0.73 -11.21 -1.46
N ARG A 31 -0.05 -11.10 -0.38
CA ARG A 31 -1.06 -12.08 0.07
C ARG A 31 -2.48 -11.75 -0.39
N GLY A 32 -2.64 -10.73 -1.25
CA GLY A 32 -3.96 -10.27 -1.69
C GLY A 32 -4.80 -9.63 -0.58
N ARG A 33 -4.16 -9.07 0.45
CA ARG A 33 -4.83 -8.43 1.59
C ARG A 33 -4.59 -6.93 1.59
N GLU A 34 -5.56 -6.20 2.09
CA GLU A 34 -5.46 -4.75 2.25
C GLU A 34 -4.36 -4.39 3.24
N PHE A 35 -3.67 -3.30 2.93
CA PHE A 35 -2.75 -2.66 3.86
C PHE A 35 -3.47 -1.50 4.56
N LEU A 36 -3.64 -1.63 5.88
CA LEU A 36 -4.21 -0.57 6.71
C LEU A 36 -3.08 0.13 7.48
N PRO A 37 -2.67 1.34 7.07
CA PRO A 37 -1.63 2.07 7.78
C PRO A 37 -2.12 2.49 9.16
N GLU A 38 -1.20 2.50 10.14
CA GLU A 38 -1.52 2.96 11.49
C GLU A 38 -1.97 4.43 11.46
N GLN A 39 -3.00 4.80 12.24
CA GLN A 39 -3.55 6.16 12.24
C GLN A 39 -2.49 7.23 12.56
N ARG A 40 -1.44 6.86 13.32
CA ARG A 40 -0.33 7.73 13.72
C ARG A 40 0.84 7.77 12.74
N ALA A 41 0.84 6.94 11.69
CA ALA A 41 1.91 6.96 10.70
C ALA A 41 1.91 8.33 9.99
N PRO A 42 3.07 9.00 9.87
CA PRO A 42 3.17 10.35 9.28
C PRO A 42 3.11 10.28 7.74
N LEU A 43 2.07 9.65 7.22
CA LEU A 43 1.80 9.53 5.79
C LEU A 43 1.26 10.85 5.24
N LYS A 44 1.90 11.33 4.17
CA LYS A 44 1.34 12.41 3.34
C LYS A 44 0.00 11.97 2.77
N ARG A 45 -0.89 12.93 2.54
CA ARG A 45 -2.25 12.69 1.99
C ARG A 45 -2.19 11.89 0.68
N GLU A 46 -1.31 12.27 -0.24
CA GLU A 46 -1.10 11.58 -1.52
C GLU A 46 -0.72 10.10 -1.33
N THR A 47 0.10 9.78 -0.33
CA THR A 47 0.47 8.38 -0.04
C THR A 47 -0.70 7.58 0.52
N ARG A 48 -1.59 8.21 1.30
CA ARG A 48 -2.84 7.56 1.75
C ARG A 48 -3.76 7.27 0.57
N GLU A 49 -3.96 8.24 -0.33
CA GLU A 49 -4.78 8.07 -1.53
C GLU A 49 -4.25 6.93 -2.42
N LEU A 50 -2.92 6.81 -2.57
CA LEU A 50 -2.31 5.69 -3.29
C LEU A 50 -2.53 4.33 -2.60
N ILE A 51 -2.42 4.28 -1.27
CA ILE A 51 -2.69 3.06 -0.50
C ILE A 51 -4.15 2.64 -0.67
N ASP A 52 -5.09 3.58 -0.58
CA ASP A 52 -6.52 3.30 -0.73
C ASP A 52 -6.83 2.75 -2.13
N GLN A 53 -6.23 3.32 -3.18
CA GLN A 53 -6.33 2.79 -4.54
C GLN A 53 -5.75 1.37 -4.64
N CYS A 54 -4.58 1.14 -4.06
CA CYS A 54 -3.93 -0.17 -4.07
C CYS A 54 -4.74 -1.24 -3.33
N ASN A 55 -5.48 -0.87 -2.28
CA ASN A 55 -6.39 -1.74 -1.56
C ASN A 55 -7.64 -2.03 -2.38
N TRP A 56 -8.21 -1.01 -3.04
CA TRP A 56 -9.37 -1.18 -3.92
C TRP A 56 -9.11 -2.15 -5.08
N GLU A 57 -7.90 -2.13 -5.65
CA GLU A 57 -7.49 -3.05 -6.72
C GLU A 57 -7.34 -4.51 -6.27
N LEU A 58 -7.42 -4.80 -4.96
CA LEU A 58 -7.42 -6.17 -4.45
C LEU A 58 -8.81 -6.81 -4.46
N VAL A 59 -9.87 -5.99 -4.54
CA VAL A 59 -11.25 -6.49 -4.58
C VAL A 59 -11.43 -7.21 -5.91
N PRO A 60 -11.86 -8.48 -5.92
CA PRO A 60 -11.84 -9.31 -7.12
C PRO A 60 -12.73 -8.73 -8.21
N GLU A 61 -12.31 -8.94 -9.47
CA GLU A 61 -13.19 -8.92 -10.64
C GLU A 61 -14.49 -9.63 -10.26
N VAL A 62 -15.60 -8.90 -10.39
CA VAL A 62 -16.95 -9.32 -10.04
C VAL A 62 -17.19 -10.75 -10.53
N ALA A 63 -17.53 -11.65 -9.61
CA ALA A 63 -17.96 -13.02 -9.88
C ALA A 63 -19.29 -13.06 -10.66
#